data_AF-A0A495I674-F1
#
_entry.id   AF-A0A495I674-F1
#
_cell.length_a   1.000
_cell.length_b   1.000
_cell.length_c   1.000
_cell.angle_alpha   90.00
_cell.angle_beta   90.00
_cell.angle_gamma   90.00
#
_symmetry.space_group_name_H-M   'P 1'
#
loop_
_entity.id
_entity.type
_entity.pdbx_description
1 polymer ?
#
loop_
_entity_poly.entity_id
_entity_poly.type
_entity_poly.pdbx_seq_one_letter_code
_entity_poly.pdbx_strand_id
1 'polypeptide(L)'
;MPFPLDPSKSSLMQRLLPWQPAPAKPATEERRREPPRHTVSLEDFDPGAKPFSLGDKAQDKAAVEDLAVELDGLQNLFYADKRYKLLVVLQGTDTSGKDGTIRGVFGRMSALGVHAVGWKAPTETERAHDYLWRIHQQVPQAGDITVFNRSHYEDVLVPVVNGWITPEQHQQRLAHINDFERMLSETGTIVLKFLLHIGFDEQRERLQERLDDPAKHWKFSMGDIEVRKQWAQYQDAYGTLLAATHTPWAPWTIVPANSKTHRNLMIATVLREVLQKLDLRYPAGDPALAGFTVK
;
A
#
# COMPACT_ATOMS: atom_id res chain seq x y z
N MET A 1 -3.96 -14.59 11.45
CA MET A 1 -3.59 -13.75 12.63
C MET A 1 -4.45 -12.48 12.61
N PRO A 2 -4.96 -11.97 13.75
CA PRO A 2 -5.64 -10.67 13.76
C PRO A 2 -4.68 -9.55 13.35
N PHE A 3 -5.19 -8.55 12.61
CA PHE A 3 -4.37 -7.43 12.18
C PHE A 3 -3.79 -6.65 13.39
N PRO A 4 -2.51 -6.21 13.36
CA PRO A 4 -1.82 -5.70 14.56
C PRO A 4 -2.39 -4.40 15.15
N LEU A 5 -3.20 -3.66 14.40
CA LEU A 5 -3.83 -2.44 14.86
C LEU A 5 -5.29 -2.70 15.28
N ASP A 6 -5.52 -2.80 16.59
CA ASP A 6 -6.87 -2.83 17.17
C ASP A 6 -7.48 -1.40 17.17
N PRO A 7 -8.60 -1.17 16.45
CA PRO A 7 -9.27 0.14 16.41
C PRO A 7 -9.72 0.66 17.77
N SER A 8 -10.00 -0.23 18.73
CA SER A 8 -10.56 0.12 20.03
C SER A 8 -9.52 0.63 21.05
N LYS A 9 -8.22 0.50 20.75
CA LYS A 9 -7.13 0.72 21.71
C LYS A 9 -6.01 1.66 21.23
N SER A 10 -6.14 2.28 20.06
CA SER A 10 -5.07 3.07 19.45
C SER A 10 -5.54 4.46 19.05
N SER A 11 -4.93 5.50 19.63
CA SER A 11 -5.14 6.90 19.21
C SER A 11 -4.77 7.12 17.75
N LEU A 12 -3.78 6.37 17.24
CA LEU A 12 -3.46 6.34 15.82
C LEU A 12 -4.64 5.81 15.00
N MET A 13 -5.28 4.72 15.43
CA MET A 13 -6.44 4.18 14.72
C MET A 13 -7.62 5.14 14.69
N GLN A 14 -7.86 5.89 15.77
CA GLN A 14 -8.87 6.95 15.76
C GLN A 14 -8.55 8.05 14.75
N ARG A 15 -7.27 8.41 14.58
CA ARG A 15 -6.81 9.36 13.56
C ARG A 15 -6.88 8.79 12.14
N LEU A 16 -6.73 7.47 11.98
CA LEU A 16 -6.79 6.77 10.68
C LEU A 16 -8.20 6.45 10.23
N LEU A 17 -9.15 6.26 11.15
CA LEU A 17 -10.51 5.81 10.85
C LEU A 17 -11.22 6.67 9.78
N PRO A 18 -11.13 8.02 9.78
CA PRO A 18 -11.69 8.86 8.72
C PRO A 18 -11.04 8.66 7.35
N TRP A 19 -9.90 7.97 7.29
CA TRP A 19 -9.09 7.71 6.11
C TRP A 19 -9.13 6.24 5.69
N GLN A 20 -10.13 5.50 6.16
CA GLN A 20 -10.40 4.13 5.75
C GLN A 20 -11.77 4.08 5.05
N PRO A 21 -11.93 3.22 4.02
CA PRO A 21 -13.24 2.85 3.52
C PRO A 21 -14.18 2.46 4.67
N ALA A 22 -15.44 2.92 4.62
CA ALA A 22 -16.44 2.44 5.56
C ALA A 22 -16.59 0.91 5.42
N PRO A 23 -16.71 0.16 6.53
CA PRO A 23 -16.89 -1.28 6.45
C PRO A 23 -18.16 -1.60 5.66
N ALA A 24 -18.08 -2.56 4.74
CA ALA A 24 -19.23 -3.03 4.00
C ALA A 24 -20.30 -3.51 4.98
N LYS A 25 -21.55 -3.02 4.85
CA LYS A 25 -22.67 -3.56 5.64
C LYS A 25 -22.79 -5.06 5.34
N PRO A 26 -22.97 -5.94 6.35
CA PRO A 26 -23.11 -7.36 6.11
C PRO A 26 -24.26 -7.62 5.13
N ALA A 27 -23.99 -8.40 4.09
CA ALA A 27 -24.99 -8.77 3.10
C ALA A 27 -26.04 -9.69 3.76
N THR A 28 -27.31 -9.30 3.70
CA THR A 28 -28.43 -10.22 3.96
C THR A 28 -28.44 -11.32 2.90
N GLU A 29 -29.02 -12.50 3.18
CA GLU A 29 -29.04 -13.64 2.22
C GLU A 29 -29.64 -13.27 0.86
N GLU A 30 -30.57 -12.32 0.80
CA GLU A 30 -31.12 -11.75 -0.44
C GLU A 30 -30.13 -10.89 -1.26
N ARG A 31 -29.11 -10.29 -0.63
CA ARG A 31 -28.15 -9.37 -1.27
C ARG A 31 -26.99 -10.05 -1.98
N ARG A 32 -26.85 -11.38 -1.89
CA ARG A 32 -25.76 -12.12 -2.55
C ARG A 32 -25.89 -12.20 -4.07
N ARG A 33 -27.00 -11.73 -4.65
CA ARG A 33 -27.28 -11.79 -6.10
C ARG A 33 -27.22 -10.43 -6.80
N GLU A 34 -27.00 -9.33 -6.07
CA GLU A 34 -26.83 -8.00 -6.67
C GLU A 34 -25.36 -7.57 -6.61
N PRO A 35 -24.86 -6.79 -7.60
CA PRO A 35 -23.54 -6.20 -7.52
C PRO A 35 -23.44 -5.33 -6.26
N PRO A 36 -22.27 -5.27 -5.59
CA PRO A 36 -22.09 -4.39 -4.44
C PRO A 36 -22.37 -2.94 -4.84
N ARG A 37 -23.55 -2.43 -4.45
CA ARG A 37 -23.97 -1.04 -4.70
C ARG A 37 -23.24 -0.03 -3.80
N HIS A 38 -22.44 -0.50 -2.85
CA HIS A 38 -21.59 0.38 -2.04
C HIS A 38 -20.26 0.58 -2.77
N THR A 39 -20.16 1.65 -3.53
CA THR A 39 -18.87 2.20 -3.95
C THR A 39 -18.37 3.16 -2.87
N VAL A 40 -17.06 3.15 -2.62
CA VAL A 40 -16.42 4.20 -1.83
C VAL A 40 -16.29 5.43 -2.74
N SER A 41 -16.87 6.56 -2.38
CA SER A 41 -16.60 7.81 -3.11
C SER A 41 -15.25 8.35 -2.67
N LEU A 42 -14.33 8.50 -3.62
CA LEU A 42 -13.04 9.14 -3.33
C LEU A 42 -13.18 10.64 -3.07
N GLU A 43 -14.30 11.26 -3.47
CA GLU A 43 -14.58 12.68 -3.19
C GLU A 43 -14.79 12.95 -1.69
N ASP A 44 -15.12 11.92 -0.91
CA ASP A 44 -15.27 12.02 0.55
C ASP A 44 -13.92 12.21 1.26
N PHE A 45 -12.79 12.03 0.55
CA PHE A 45 -11.45 12.10 1.09
C PHE A 45 -10.69 13.27 0.45
N ASP A 46 -10.57 14.40 1.16
CA ASP A 46 -9.82 15.56 0.65
C ASP A 46 -8.34 15.19 0.38
N PRO A 47 -7.86 15.21 -0.89
CA PRO A 47 -6.49 14.87 -1.22
C PRO A 47 -5.47 15.92 -0.74
N GLY A 48 -5.94 17.13 -0.42
CA GLY A 48 -5.17 18.24 0.14
C GLY A 48 -5.02 18.20 1.66
N ALA A 49 -5.83 17.40 2.35
CA ALA A 49 -5.79 17.29 3.79
C ALA A 49 -4.42 16.82 4.28
N LYS A 50 -4.06 17.26 5.50
CA LYS A 50 -2.80 16.88 6.13
C LYS A 50 -3.02 16.39 7.56
N PRO A 51 -3.87 15.37 7.78
CA PRO A 51 -4.21 14.86 9.10
C PRO A 51 -3.00 14.56 9.97
N PHE A 52 -1.84 14.18 9.39
CA PHE A 52 -0.61 13.83 10.11
C PHE A 52 0.42 14.94 10.24
N SER A 53 0.20 16.10 9.60
CA SER A 53 1.19 17.18 9.60
C SER A 53 1.35 17.82 10.98
N LEU A 54 2.57 18.31 11.23
CA LEU A 54 2.96 19.09 12.39
C LEU A 54 2.71 20.60 12.19
N GLY A 55 2.11 21.00 11.06
CA GLY A 55 1.76 22.38 10.75
C GLY A 55 2.79 23.09 9.86
N ASP A 56 4.00 22.56 9.75
CA ASP A 56 5.05 23.08 8.88
C ASP A 56 5.71 22.00 8.02
N LYS A 57 6.04 22.35 6.78
CA LYS A 57 6.63 21.42 5.80
C LYS A 57 8.04 20.99 6.18
N ALA A 58 8.85 21.87 6.77
CA ALA A 58 10.20 21.52 7.20
C ALA A 58 10.15 20.61 8.43
N GLN A 59 9.24 20.88 9.38
CA GLN A 59 8.97 19.99 10.51
C GLN A 59 8.47 18.61 10.06
N ASP A 60 7.53 18.55 9.12
CA ASP A 60 7.06 17.27 8.55
C ASP A 60 8.20 16.48 7.91
N LYS A 61 9.09 17.17 7.18
CA LYS A 61 10.25 16.54 6.54
C LYS A 61 11.23 16.00 7.57
N ALA A 62 11.53 16.77 8.62
CA ALA A 62 12.40 16.33 9.71
C ALA A 62 11.81 15.11 10.42
N ALA A 63 10.51 15.13 10.73
CA ALA A 63 9.83 14.00 11.35
C ALA A 63 9.85 12.73 10.49
N VAL A 64 9.76 12.86 9.16
CA VAL A 64 9.93 11.72 8.23
C VAL A 64 11.34 11.14 8.30
N GLU A 65 12.37 11.99 8.37
CA GLU A 65 13.76 11.51 8.50
C GLU A 65 14.00 10.78 9.82
N ASP A 66 13.48 11.33 10.93
CA ASP A 66 13.58 10.71 12.26
C ASP A 66 12.86 9.36 12.27
N LEU A 67 11.65 9.29 11.71
CA LEU A 67 10.90 8.04 11.57
C LEU A 67 11.65 7.04 10.68
N ALA A 68 12.29 7.48 9.60
CA ALA A 68 13.06 6.59 8.73
C ALA A 68 14.25 5.95 9.45
N VAL A 69 14.88 6.66 10.40
CA VAL A 69 15.94 6.11 11.27
C VAL A 69 15.35 5.12 12.29
N GLU A 70 14.25 5.46 12.95
CA GLU A 70 13.57 4.55 13.90
C GLU A 70 13.13 3.26 13.20
N LEU A 71 12.57 3.40 12.00
CA LEU A 71 12.10 2.31 11.17
C LEU A 71 13.22 1.38 10.70
N ASP A 72 14.43 1.89 10.45
CA ASP A 72 15.60 1.04 10.15
C ASP A 72 15.95 0.14 11.36
N GLY A 73 15.95 0.70 12.58
CA GLY A 73 16.14 -0.07 13.80
C GLY A 73 15.08 -1.15 13.99
N LEU A 74 13.80 -0.80 13.79
CA LEU A 74 12.68 -1.75 13.86
C LEU A 74 12.75 -2.82 12.75
N GLN A 75 13.20 -2.45 11.55
CA GLN A 75 13.37 -3.38 10.44
C GLN A 75 14.46 -4.42 10.74
N ASN A 76 15.58 -4.02 11.34
CA ASN A 76 16.63 -4.96 11.78
C ASN A 76 16.09 -5.98 12.80
N LEU A 77 15.29 -5.52 13.76
CA LEU A 77 14.65 -6.40 14.74
C LEU A 77 13.61 -7.32 14.07
N PHE A 78 12.80 -6.79 13.15
CA PHE A 78 11.83 -7.55 12.36
C PHE A 78 12.51 -8.65 11.53
N TYR A 79 13.65 -8.33 10.92
CA TYR A 79 14.45 -9.26 10.14
C TYR A 79 15.02 -10.40 10.99
N ALA A 80 15.44 -10.11 12.22
CA ALA A 80 15.96 -11.12 13.15
C ALA A 80 14.86 -12.02 13.73
N ASP A 81 13.67 -11.47 13.98
CA ASP A 81 12.56 -12.20 14.63
C ASP A 81 12.01 -13.35 13.78
N LYS A 82 11.91 -13.16 12.46
CA LYS A 82 11.47 -14.16 11.46
C LYS A 82 10.08 -14.78 11.69
N ARG A 83 9.28 -14.36 12.69
CA ARG A 83 7.89 -14.87 12.86
C ARG A 83 6.89 -14.25 11.88
N TYR A 84 7.21 -13.08 11.34
CA TYR A 84 6.30 -12.27 10.54
C TYR A 84 6.85 -12.01 9.13
N LYS A 85 5.97 -11.68 8.21
CA LYS A 85 6.30 -11.19 6.85
C LYS A 85 5.53 -9.90 6.65
N LEU A 86 6.07 -8.89 5.97
CA LEU A 86 5.36 -7.63 5.78
C LEU A 86 5.24 -7.27 4.31
N LEU A 87 4.00 -7.20 3.81
CA LEU A 87 3.68 -6.74 2.47
C LEU A 87 3.08 -5.33 2.54
N VAL A 88 3.75 -4.37 1.90
CA VAL A 88 3.24 -3.01 1.72
C VAL A 88 2.81 -2.83 0.27
N VAL A 89 1.53 -2.54 0.04
CA VAL A 89 0.98 -2.24 -1.29
C VAL A 89 0.83 -0.73 -1.43
N LEU A 90 1.51 -0.15 -2.41
CA LEU A 90 1.36 1.25 -2.81
C LEU A 90 0.58 1.31 -4.12
N GLN A 91 -0.66 1.80 -4.03
CA GLN A 91 -1.52 2.04 -5.18
C GLN A 91 -1.86 3.52 -5.35
N GLY A 92 -2.29 3.89 -6.55
CA GLY A 92 -2.74 5.24 -6.88
C GLY A 92 -2.36 5.65 -8.30
N THR A 93 -2.99 6.70 -8.79
CA THR A 93 -2.80 7.21 -10.16
C THR A 93 -1.35 7.57 -10.46
N ASP A 94 -1.00 7.68 -11.74
CA ASP A 94 0.32 8.16 -12.10
C ASP A 94 0.55 9.57 -11.54
N THR A 95 1.80 9.80 -11.12
CA THR A 95 2.25 10.96 -10.33
C THR A 95 1.81 11.02 -8.87
N SER A 96 1.01 10.08 -8.35
CA SER A 96 0.60 10.04 -6.92
C SER A 96 1.78 9.98 -5.92
N GLY A 97 2.92 9.48 -6.41
CA GLY A 97 4.21 9.57 -5.73
C GLY A 97 4.64 8.30 -5.00
N LYS A 98 4.20 7.13 -5.49
CA LYS A 98 4.65 5.79 -5.07
C LYS A 98 6.18 5.70 -4.93
N ASP A 99 6.94 6.09 -5.96
CA ASP A 99 8.42 6.11 -5.91
C ASP A 99 8.98 7.04 -4.83
N GLY A 100 8.31 8.17 -4.57
CA GLY A 100 8.70 9.12 -3.55
C GLY A 100 8.45 8.60 -2.13
N THR A 101 7.40 7.81 -1.95
CA THR A 101 7.14 7.07 -0.71
C THR A 101 8.22 6.03 -0.47
N ILE A 102 8.57 5.23 -1.48
CA ILE A 102 9.61 4.18 -1.35
C ILE A 102 10.93 4.81 -0.89
N ARG A 103 11.39 5.85 -1.59
CA ARG A 103 12.62 6.56 -1.24
C ARG A 103 12.56 7.19 0.15
N GLY A 104 11.46 7.86 0.49
CA GLY A 104 11.37 8.65 1.72
C GLY A 104 11.09 7.85 2.99
N VAL A 105 10.40 6.71 2.88
CA VAL A 105 9.98 5.92 4.05
C VAL A 105 10.87 4.68 4.24
N PHE A 106 11.25 4.02 3.15
CA PHE A 106 11.98 2.75 3.19
C PHE A 106 13.46 2.90 2.86
N GLY A 107 13.89 4.06 2.34
CA GLY A 107 15.23 4.24 1.78
C GLY A 107 16.40 4.15 2.76
N ARG A 108 16.14 4.21 4.08
CA ARG A 108 17.17 4.01 5.12
C ARG A 108 17.33 2.56 5.55
N MET A 109 16.33 1.71 5.31
CA MET A 109 16.34 0.32 5.73
C MET A 109 17.36 -0.50 4.95
N SER A 110 17.84 -1.59 5.54
CA SER A 110 18.76 -2.51 4.87
C SER A 110 18.12 -3.16 3.65
N ALA A 111 18.82 -3.10 2.51
CA ALA A 111 18.42 -3.77 1.28
C ALA A 111 18.40 -5.32 1.40
N LEU A 112 18.96 -5.87 2.48
CA LEU A 112 18.90 -7.31 2.77
C LEU A 112 17.57 -7.76 3.38
N GLY A 113 16.79 -6.84 3.95
CA GLY A 113 15.49 -7.14 4.55
C GLY A 113 14.32 -6.37 3.94
N VAL A 114 14.58 -5.51 2.95
CA VAL A 114 13.56 -4.71 2.27
C VAL A 114 13.72 -4.77 0.76
N HIS A 115 12.63 -5.11 0.08
CA HIS A 115 12.60 -5.27 -1.37
C HIS A 115 11.47 -4.44 -1.99
N ALA A 116 11.77 -3.67 -3.03
CA ALA A 116 10.75 -2.95 -3.79
C ALA A 116 10.51 -3.64 -5.13
N VAL A 117 9.26 -3.97 -5.44
CA VAL A 117 8.86 -4.60 -6.71
C VAL A 117 7.95 -3.64 -7.46
N GLY A 118 8.40 -3.19 -8.63
CA GLY A 118 7.65 -2.30 -9.51
C GLY A 118 6.94 -3.05 -10.60
N TRP A 119 5.61 -3.06 -10.58
CA TRP A 119 4.82 -3.76 -11.59
C TRP A 119 4.60 -2.93 -12.84
N LYS A 120 4.72 -3.59 -13.99
CA LYS A 120 4.41 -3.08 -15.32
C LYS A 120 3.32 -3.94 -15.97
N ALA A 121 2.96 -3.59 -17.20
CA ALA A 121 2.13 -4.43 -18.05
C ALA A 121 2.67 -5.88 -18.09
N PRO A 122 1.81 -6.90 -18.00
CA PRO A 122 2.27 -8.28 -17.92
C PRO A 122 3.02 -8.70 -19.18
N THR A 123 3.96 -9.64 -19.04
CA THR A 123 4.62 -10.29 -20.18
C THR A 123 3.70 -11.34 -20.81
N GLU A 124 4.11 -11.92 -21.94
CA GLU A 124 3.36 -13.02 -22.56
C GLU A 124 3.29 -14.25 -21.64
N THR A 125 4.42 -14.62 -21.01
CA THR A 125 4.46 -15.72 -20.03
C THR A 125 3.56 -15.46 -18.83
N GLU A 126 3.53 -14.23 -18.32
CA GLU A 126 2.66 -13.85 -17.22
C GLU A 126 1.18 -13.91 -17.63
N ARG A 127 0.83 -13.48 -18.85
CA ARG A 127 -0.54 -13.59 -19.39
C ARG A 127 -0.98 -15.02 -19.66
N ALA A 128 -0.04 -15.95 -19.85
CA ALA A 128 -0.33 -17.37 -20.03
C ALA A 128 -0.70 -18.09 -18.72
N HIS A 129 -0.54 -17.41 -17.57
CA HIS A 129 -0.95 -17.89 -16.24
C HIS A 129 -2.13 -17.06 -15.71
N ASP A 130 -2.64 -17.41 -14.53
CA ASP A 130 -3.52 -16.50 -13.78
C ASP A 130 -2.75 -15.24 -13.34
N TYR A 131 -3.47 -14.13 -13.16
CA TYR A 131 -2.88 -12.83 -12.87
C TYR A 131 -2.22 -12.74 -11.47
N LEU A 132 -2.53 -13.66 -10.55
CA LEU A 132 -1.89 -13.73 -9.24
C LEU A 132 -0.58 -14.52 -9.27
N TRP A 133 -0.35 -15.38 -10.27
CA TRP A 133 0.86 -16.19 -10.39
C TRP A 133 2.15 -15.36 -10.27
N ARG A 134 2.26 -14.26 -11.02
CA ARG A 134 3.44 -13.39 -10.95
C ARG A 134 3.55 -12.67 -9.62
N ILE A 135 2.42 -12.28 -9.05
CA ILE A 135 2.33 -11.50 -7.81
C ILE A 135 2.75 -12.36 -6.63
N HIS A 136 2.25 -13.60 -6.57
CA HIS A 136 2.53 -14.53 -5.49
C HIS A 136 4.02 -14.88 -5.41
N GLN A 137 4.74 -14.94 -6.54
CA GLN A 137 6.19 -15.18 -6.55
C GLN A 137 7.01 -14.09 -5.85
N GLN A 138 6.45 -12.90 -5.64
CA GLN A 138 7.14 -11.74 -5.10
C GLN A 138 6.68 -11.36 -3.69
N VAL A 139 5.82 -12.15 -3.05
CA VAL A 139 5.40 -11.89 -1.66
C VAL A 139 6.59 -12.06 -0.70
N PRO A 140 6.61 -11.36 0.44
CA PRO A 140 7.74 -11.40 1.37
C PRO A 140 7.93 -12.79 2.00
N GLN A 141 9.19 -13.16 2.21
CA GLN A 141 9.57 -14.26 3.10
C GLN A 141 9.60 -13.81 4.57
N ALA A 142 9.83 -14.76 5.48
CA ALA A 142 9.93 -14.49 6.91
C ALA A 142 11.03 -13.45 7.23
N GLY A 143 10.67 -12.42 8.00
CA GLY A 143 11.50 -11.27 8.39
C GLY A 143 11.71 -10.22 7.30
N ASP A 144 11.08 -10.37 6.14
CA ASP A 144 11.28 -9.43 5.04
C ASP A 144 10.09 -8.48 4.88
N ILE A 145 10.40 -7.27 4.44
CA ILE A 145 9.44 -6.25 4.04
C ILE A 145 9.47 -6.14 2.52
N THR A 146 8.39 -6.50 1.85
CA THR A 146 8.25 -6.26 0.40
C THR A 146 7.30 -5.10 0.14
N VAL A 147 7.75 -4.11 -0.64
CA VAL A 147 6.97 -2.95 -1.07
C VAL A 147 6.59 -3.09 -2.55
N PHE A 148 5.31 -3.30 -2.80
CA PHE A 148 4.73 -3.35 -4.13
C PHE A 148 4.40 -1.93 -4.61
N ASN A 149 5.06 -1.48 -5.68
CA ASN A 149 4.75 -0.26 -6.42
C ASN A 149 3.85 -0.61 -7.60
N ARG A 150 2.55 -0.30 -7.48
CA ARG A 150 1.44 -1.05 -8.12
C ARG A 150 1.37 -2.49 -7.59
N SER A 151 0.41 -3.31 -8.00
CA SER A 151 0.19 -4.65 -7.40
C SER A 151 -0.82 -5.48 -8.21
N HIS A 152 -1.30 -6.60 -7.66
CA HIS A 152 -2.45 -7.37 -8.19
C HIS A 152 -3.72 -6.54 -8.40
N TYR A 153 -3.82 -5.36 -7.80
CA TYR A 153 -4.94 -4.46 -8.04
C TYR A 153 -4.95 -3.85 -9.45
N GLU A 154 -3.83 -3.87 -10.20
CA GLU A 154 -3.82 -3.45 -11.61
C GLU A 154 -4.78 -4.29 -12.45
N ASP A 155 -4.94 -5.57 -12.13
CA ASP A 155 -5.79 -6.53 -12.84
C ASP A 155 -7.30 -6.34 -12.60
N VAL A 156 -7.68 -5.45 -11.69
CA VAL A 156 -9.05 -4.98 -11.45
C VAL A 156 -9.19 -3.47 -11.63
N LEU A 157 -8.16 -2.81 -12.13
CA LEU A 157 -8.16 -1.38 -12.47
C LEU A 157 -8.13 -1.19 -13.98
N VAL A 158 -6.98 -1.47 -14.60
CA VAL A 158 -6.73 -1.18 -16.02
C VAL A 158 -7.68 -1.97 -16.93
N PRO A 159 -7.89 -3.30 -16.74
CA PRO A 159 -8.83 -4.05 -17.56
C PRO A 159 -10.28 -3.58 -17.42
N VAL A 160 -10.66 -3.05 -16.25
CA VAL A 160 -12.02 -2.55 -15.99
C VAL A 160 -12.23 -1.23 -16.73
N VAL A 161 -11.32 -0.27 -16.56
CA VAL A 161 -11.39 1.04 -17.21
C VAL A 161 -11.37 0.92 -18.75
N ASN A 162 -10.62 -0.03 -19.29
CA ASN A 162 -10.53 -0.26 -20.73
C ASN A 162 -11.56 -1.26 -21.28
N GLY A 163 -12.45 -1.80 -20.44
CA GLY A 163 -13.50 -2.74 -20.87
C GLY A 163 -12.97 -4.09 -21.38
N TRP A 164 -11.80 -4.53 -20.93
CA TRP A 164 -11.18 -5.80 -21.32
C TRP A 164 -11.74 -7.02 -20.59
N ILE A 165 -12.46 -6.80 -19.49
CA ILE A 165 -13.11 -7.86 -18.72
C ILE A 165 -14.57 -7.51 -18.46
N THR A 166 -15.42 -8.53 -18.34
CA THR A 166 -16.84 -8.34 -18.01
C THR A 166 -17.03 -7.98 -16.53
N PRO A 167 -18.19 -7.41 -16.13
CA PRO A 167 -18.51 -7.18 -14.73
C PRO A 167 -18.41 -8.45 -13.86
N GLU A 168 -18.80 -9.61 -14.38
CA GLU A 168 -18.73 -10.89 -13.69
C GLU A 168 -17.28 -11.31 -13.45
N GLN A 169 -16.43 -11.16 -14.47
CA GLN A 169 -14.99 -11.42 -14.34
C GLN A 169 -14.35 -10.46 -13.34
N HIS A 170 -14.74 -9.17 -13.33
CA HIS A 170 -14.24 -8.20 -12.37
C HIS A 170 -14.59 -8.60 -10.93
N GLN A 171 -15.86 -8.95 -10.66
CA GLN A 171 -16.28 -9.40 -9.34
C GLN A 171 -15.56 -10.68 -8.91
N GLN A 172 -15.38 -11.63 -9.83
CA GLN A 172 -14.61 -12.84 -9.58
C GLN A 172 -13.16 -12.51 -9.20
N ARG A 173 -12.51 -11.58 -9.91
CA ARG A 173 -11.13 -11.18 -9.59
C ARG A 173 -11.00 -10.52 -8.22
N LEU A 174 -11.95 -9.67 -7.85
CA LEU A 174 -12.01 -9.06 -6.52
C LEU A 174 -12.14 -10.11 -5.41
N ALA A 175 -12.96 -11.15 -5.62
CA ALA A 175 -13.10 -12.26 -4.68
C ALA A 175 -11.79 -13.05 -4.55
N HIS A 176 -11.13 -13.39 -5.66
CA HIS A 176 -9.82 -14.07 -5.63
C HIS A 176 -8.75 -13.24 -4.90
N ILE A 177 -8.73 -11.91 -5.07
CA ILE A 177 -7.80 -11.03 -4.34
C ILE A 177 -8.03 -11.11 -2.84
N ASN A 178 -9.29 -11.09 -2.39
CA ASN A 178 -9.62 -11.24 -0.97
C ASN A 178 -9.16 -12.59 -0.41
N ASP A 179 -9.36 -13.68 -1.15
CA ASP A 179 -8.93 -15.02 -0.76
C ASP A 179 -7.40 -15.14 -0.72
N PHE A 180 -6.72 -14.55 -1.70
CA PHE A 180 -5.25 -14.48 -1.74
C PHE A 180 -4.68 -13.72 -0.53
N GLU A 181 -5.18 -12.51 -0.26
CA GLU A 181 -4.73 -11.72 0.88
C GLU A 181 -5.07 -12.39 2.22
N ARG A 182 -6.21 -13.10 2.31
CA ARG A 182 -6.56 -13.88 3.50
C ARG A 182 -5.55 -15.01 3.74
N MET A 183 -5.22 -15.77 2.70
CA MET A 183 -4.21 -16.84 2.78
C MET A 183 -2.85 -16.31 3.22
N LEU A 184 -2.42 -15.16 2.69
CA LEU A 184 -1.18 -14.52 3.13
C LEU A 184 -1.23 -14.15 4.62
N SER A 185 -2.33 -13.58 5.09
CA SER A 185 -2.52 -13.19 6.50
C SER A 185 -2.66 -14.37 7.46
N GLU A 186 -3.22 -15.49 7.00
CA GLU A 186 -3.29 -16.74 7.77
C GLU A 186 -1.90 -17.39 7.94
N THR A 187 -1.00 -17.15 6.98
CA THR A 187 0.38 -17.69 6.96
C THR A 187 1.45 -16.70 7.46
N GLY A 188 1.03 -15.70 8.24
CA GLY A 188 1.93 -14.79 8.96
C GLY A 188 2.33 -13.52 8.21
N THR A 189 1.71 -13.22 7.07
CA THR A 189 1.94 -11.96 6.33
C THR A 189 1.04 -10.85 6.86
N ILE A 190 1.63 -9.73 7.24
CA ILE A 190 0.88 -8.50 7.54
C ILE A 190 0.76 -7.74 6.21
N VAL A 191 -0.46 -7.39 5.81
CA VAL A 191 -0.72 -6.68 4.56
C VAL A 191 -1.16 -5.25 4.87
N LEU A 192 -0.36 -4.27 4.47
CA LEU A 192 -0.67 -2.84 4.57
C LEU A 192 -0.94 -2.28 3.18
N LYS A 193 -2.15 -1.78 2.93
CA LYS A 193 -2.54 -1.27 1.60
C LYS A 193 -2.78 0.24 1.66
N PHE A 194 -2.01 0.99 0.90
CA PHE A 194 -2.10 2.45 0.83
C PHE A 194 -2.54 2.89 -0.57
N LEU A 195 -3.68 3.58 -0.64
CA LEU A 195 -4.06 4.33 -1.82
C LEU A 195 -3.55 5.76 -1.69
N LEU A 196 -2.61 6.15 -2.53
CA LEU A 196 -2.09 7.52 -2.59
C LEU A 196 -3.05 8.39 -3.39
N HIS A 197 -3.93 9.12 -2.69
CA HIS A 197 -5.00 9.90 -3.29
C HIS A 197 -4.55 11.33 -3.58
N ILE A 198 -4.48 11.68 -4.86
CA ILE A 198 -4.21 13.05 -5.33
C ILE A 198 -5.41 13.60 -6.08
N GLY A 199 -5.54 14.93 -6.11
CA GLY A 199 -6.56 15.62 -6.92
C GLY A 199 -6.23 15.63 -8.41
N PHE A 200 -7.25 15.87 -9.23
CA PHE A 200 -7.11 16.00 -10.68
C PHE A 200 -6.12 17.11 -11.07
N ASP A 201 -6.18 18.27 -10.39
CA ASP A 201 -5.29 19.40 -10.69
C ASP A 201 -3.86 19.18 -10.21
N GLU A 202 -3.67 18.57 -9.04
CA GLU A 202 -2.33 18.17 -8.55
C GLU A 202 -1.64 17.24 -9.56
N GLN A 203 -2.37 16.27 -10.14
CA GLN A 203 -1.81 15.40 -11.18
C GLN A 203 -1.35 16.21 -12.40
N ARG A 204 -2.13 17.20 -12.85
CA ARG A 204 -1.77 18.08 -13.97
C ARG A 204 -0.44 18.79 -13.71
N GLU A 205 -0.34 19.41 -12.54
CA GLU A 205 0.85 20.17 -12.14
C GLU A 205 2.09 19.26 -12.09
N ARG A 206 1.96 18.04 -11.55
CA ARG A 206 3.07 17.07 -11.52
C ARG A 206 3.46 16.55 -12.89
N LEU A 207 2.51 16.39 -13.81
CA LEU A 207 2.81 16.02 -15.20
C LEU A 207 3.54 17.16 -15.92
N GLN A 208 3.08 18.40 -15.75
CA GLN A 208 3.75 19.58 -16.29
C GLN A 208 5.17 19.74 -15.71
N GLU A 209 5.33 19.55 -14.40
CA GLU A 209 6.66 19.55 -13.74
C GLU A 209 7.62 18.52 -14.36
N ARG A 210 7.12 17.37 -14.82
CA ARG A 210 7.95 16.36 -15.50
C ARG A 210 8.37 16.76 -16.90
N LEU A 211 7.60 17.60 -17.59
CA LEU A 211 7.92 18.16 -18.91
C LEU A 211 8.89 19.34 -18.79
N ASP A 212 8.71 20.16 -17.76
CA ASP A 212 9.49 21.39 -17.57
C ASP A 212 10.90 21.11 -17.01
N ASP A 213 11.09 19.97 -16.32
CA ASP A 213 12.35 19.58 -15.70
C ASP A 213 13.09 18.50 -16.54
N PRO A 214 14.22 18.83 -17.19
CA PRO A 214 15.00 17.88 -17.98
C PRO A 214 15.43 16.61 -17.21
N ALA A 215 15.63 16.69 -15.89
CA ALA A 215 15.99 15.54 -15.08
C ALA A 215 14.81 14.57 -14.85
N LYS A 216 13.59 14.96 -15.26
CA LYS A 216 12.35 14.18 -15.12
C LYS A 216 11.73 13.78 -16.45
N HIS A 217 12.25 14.21 -17.60
CA HIS A 217 11.72 13.87 -18.93
C HIS A 217 11.53 12.36 -19.12
N TRP A 218 12.48 11.55 -18.65
CA TRP A 218 12.41 10.09 -18.74
C TRP A 218 11.24 9.45 -17.96
N LYS A 219 10.57 10.21 -17.08
CA LYS A 219 9.39 9.79 -16.31
C LYS A 219 8.07 10.18 -16.96
N PHE A 220 8.09 10.88 -18.08
CA PHE A 220 6.88 11.30 -18.80
C PHE A 220 6.58 10.34 -19.96
N SER A 221 5.31 10.03 -20.15
CA SER A 221 4.81 9.29 -21.31
C SER A 221 3.53 9.94 -21.82
N MET A 222 3.32 9.95 -23.15
CA MET A 222 2.03 10.35 -23.73
C MET A 222 0.88 9.46 -23.24
N GLY A 223 1.17 8.20 -22.85
CA GLY A 223 0.20 7.32 -22.22
C GLY A 223 -0.38 7.90 -20.92
N ASP A 224 0.40 8.68 -20.16
CA ASP A 224 -0.07 9.32 -18.92
C ASP A 224 -1.19 10.34 -19.21
N ILE A 225 -1.15 10.99 -20.38
CA ILE A 225 -2.17 11.94 -20.83
C ILE A 225 -3.45 11.23 -21.25
N GLU A 226 -3.34 10.10 -21.96
CA GLU A 226 -4.51 9.29 -22.33
C GLU A 226 -5.19 8.70 -21.09
N VAL A 227 -4.42 8.15 -20.15
CA VAL A 227 -4.94 7.67 -18.86
C VAL A 227 -5.62 8.79 -18.08
N ARG A 228 -5.06 10.01 -18.10
CA ARG A 228 -5.67 11.18 -17.45
C ARG A 228 -7.06 11.51 -18.02
N LYS A 229 -7.33 11.30 -19.31
CA LYS A 229 -8.68 11.50 -19.88
C LYS A 229 -9.71 10.53 -19.29
N GLN A 230 -9.25 9.40 -18.76
CA GLN A 230 -10.08 8.38 -18.11
C GLN A 230 -10.20 8.58 -16.58
N TRP A 231 -9.94 9.79 -16.08
CA TRP A 231 -9.89 10.06 -14.63
C TRP A 231 -11.12 9.57 -13.89
N ALA A 232 -12.32 9.93 -14.36
CA ALA A 232 -13.58 9.54 -13.71
C ALA A 232 -13.73 8.01 -13.62
N GLN A 233 -13.39 7.30 -14.71
CA GLN A 233 -13.45 5.84 -14.76
C GLN A 233 -12.46 5.19 -13.77
N TYR A 234 -11.26 5.75 -13.62
CA TYR A 234 -10.30 5.29 -12.61
C TYR A 234 -10.79 5.56 -11.20
N GLN A 235 -11.41 6.72 -10.94
CA GLN A 235 -11.99 7.04 -9.62
C GLN A 235 -13.09 6.04 -9.26
N ASP A 236 -13.98 5.71 -10.20
CA ASP A 236 -15.04 4.70 -10.01
C ASP A 236 -14.47 3.29 -9.77
N ALA A 237 -13.44 2.92 -10.53
CA ALA A 237 -12.76 1.62 -10.37
C ALA A 237 -12.07 1.52 -8.99
N TYR A 238 -11.40 2.58 -8.54
CA TYR A 238 -10.85 2.65 -7.18
C TYR A 238 -11.95 2.58 -6.12
N GLY A 239 -13.06 3.30 -6.29
CA GLY A 239 -14.18 3.24 -5.36
C GLY A 239 -14.74 1.83 -5.20
N THR A 240 -14.84 1.09 -6.31
CA THR A 240 -15.28 -0.31 -6.33
C THR A 240 -14.28 -1.24 -5.65
N LEU A 241 -12.99 -1.17 -6.00
CA LEU A 241 -11.99 -2.07 -5.41
C LEU A 241 -11.81 -1.83 -3.91
N LEU A 242 -11.86 -0.57 -3.46
CA LEU A 242 -11.75 -0.22 -2.06
C LEU A 242 -12.89 -0.82 -1.25
N ALA A 243 -14.13 -0.67 -1.74
CA ALA A 243 -15.30 -1.26 -1.09
C ALA A 243 -15.23 -2.78 -1.03
N ALA A 244 -14.77 -3.42 -2.11
CA ALA A 244 -14.73 -4.87 -2.21
C ALA A 244 -13.58 -5.52 -1.44
N THR A 245 -12.48 -4.80 -1.19
CA THR A 245 -11.24 -5.39 -0.64
C THR A 245 -10.74 -4.74 0.63
N HIS A 246 -11.48 -3.81 1.24
CA HIS A 246 -11.18 -3.35 2.60
C HIS A 246 -11.65 -4.41 3.61
N THR A 247 -10.72 -5.25 4.09
CA THR A 247 -11.02 -6.38 4.97
C THR A 247 -10.30 -6.26 6.32
N PRO A 248 -10.77 -6.95 7.38
CA PRO A 248 -10.09 -6.96 8.68
C PRO A 248 -8.65 -7.52 8.65
N TRP A 249 -8.31 -8.37 7.68
CA TRP A 249 -6.98 -8.99 7.56
C TRP A 249 -6.03 -8.26 6.61
N ALA A 250 -6.57 -7.41 5.75
CA ALA A 250 -5.83 -6.56 4.82
C ALA A 250 -6.61 -5.25 4.63
N PRO A 251 -6.52 -4.31 5.58
CA PRO A 251 -7.24 -3.05 5.49
C PRO A 251 -6.59 -2.10 4.48
N TRP A 252 -7.43 -1.31 3.82
CA TRP A 252 -7.01 -0.15 3.04
C TRP A 252 -6.92 1.10 3.89
N THR A 253 -5.91 1.92 3.61
CA THR A 253 -5.76 3.30 4.07
C THR A 253 -5.66 4.23 2.87
N ILE A 254 -6.52 5.24 2.82
CA ILE A 254 -6.54 6.29 1.80
C ILE A 254 -5.67 7.43 2.32
N VAL A 255 -4.57 7.71 1.63
CA VAL A 255 -3.55 8.68 2.05
C VAL A 255 -3.68 9.96 1.22
N PRO A 256 -4.06 11.11 1.81
CA PRO A 256 -3.99 12.41 1.15
C PRO A 256 -2.57 12.71 0.68
N ALA A 257 -2.40 12.76 -0.63
CA ALA A 257 -1.09 12.71 -1.27
C ALA A 257 -0.75 13.95 -2.09
N ASN A 258 -1.55 15.02 -2.07
CA ASN A 258 -1.15 16.30 -2.68
C ASN A 258 0.13 16.83 -2.02
N SER A 259 0.24 16.73 -0.70
CA SER A 259 1.48 17.02 0.02
C SER A 259 2.42 15.81 0.06
N LYS A 260 3.53 15.88 -0.68
CA LYS A 260 4.57 14.82 -0.74
C LYS A 260 5.15 14.48 0.64
N THR A 261 5.34 15.47 1.52
CA THR A 261 5.90 15.28 2.87
C THR A 261 4.87 14.67 3.82
N HIS A 262 3.63 15.18 3.83
CA HIS A 262 2.53 14.63 4.63
C HIS A 262 2.28 13.15 4.30
N ARG A 263 2.21 12.82 3.00
CA ARG A 263 2.04 11.43 2.54
C ARG A 263 3.09 10.50 3.16
N ASN A 264 4.35 10.89 3.11
CA ASN A 264 5.45 10.10 3.68
C ASN A 264 5.32 10.00 5.20
N LEU A 265 4.97 11.10 5.87
CA LEU A 265 4.81 11.14 7.33
C LEU A 265 3.71 10.19 7.82
N MET A 266 2.54 10.24 7.17
CA MET A 266 1.41 9.36 7.48
C MET A 266 1.78 7.88 7.31
N ILE A 267 2.39 7.51 6.18
CA ILE A 267 2.78 6.12 5.91
C ILE A 267 3.87 5.63 6.88
N ALA A 268 4.90 6.44 7.13
CA ALA A 268 5.96 6.10 8.08
C ALA A 268 5.42 5.91 9.50
N THR A 269 4.48 6.76 9.93
CA THR A 269 3.84 6.66 11.26
C THR A 269 3.02 5.38 11.39
N VAL A 270 2.23 5.03 10.36
CA VAL A 270 1.46 3.77 10.33
C VAL A 270 2.38 2.56 10.41
N LEU A 271 3.43 2.55 9.57
CA LEU A 271 4.38 1.45 9.52
C LEU A 271 5.08 1.24 10.86
N ARG A 272 5.53 2.34 11.49
CA ARG A 272 6.22 2.33 12.78
C ARG A 272 5.33 1.77 13.89
N GLU A 273 4.08 2.21 13.97
CA GLU A 273 3.12 1.67 14.95
C GLU A 273 2.87 0.18 14.74
N VAL A 274 2.69 -0.26 13.48
CA VAL A 274 2.49 -1.68 13.15
C VAL A 274 3.67 -2.50 13.68
N LEU A 275 4.91 -2.12 13.35
CA LEU A 275 6.11 -2.85 13.76
C LEU A 275 6.27 -2.89 15.29
N GLN A 276 5.98 -1.78 15.98
CA GLN A 276 6.05 -1.72 17.44
C GLN A 276 5.05 -2.65 18.15
N LYS A 277 3.89 -2.91 17.54
CA LYS A 277 2.87 -3.79 18.13
C LYS A 277 3.08 -5.28 17.91
N LEU A 278 4.09 -5.66 17.14
CA LEU A 278 4.38 -7.08 16.87
C LEU A 278 5.15 -7.77 18.01
N ASP A 279 5.51 -7.04 19.07
CA ASP A 279 6.33 -7.58 20.17
C ASP A 279 7.56 -8.31 19.62
N LEU A 280 8.28 -7.60 18.74
CA LEU A 280 9.43 -8.15 18.02
C LEU A 280 10.58 -8.41 19.01
N ARG A 281 11.31 -9.48 18.78
CA ARG A 281 12.42 -9.89 19.64
C ARG A 281 13.57 -10.48 18.84
N TYR A 282 14.78 -10.27 19.33
CA TYR A 282 15.93 -11.02 18.83
C TYR A 282 15.78 -12.51 19.17
N PRO A 283 16.30 -13.42 18.32
CA PRO A 283 16.37 -14.83 18.66
C PRO A 283 17.25 -15.03 19.89
N ALA A 284 16.95 -16.06 20.68
CA ALA A 284 17.81 -16.43 21.80
C ALA A 284 19.21 -16.81 21.27
N GLY A 285 20.25 -16.35 21.96
CA GLY A 285 21.61 -16.80 21.68
C GLY A 285 21.75 -18.31 21.90
N ASP A 286 22.70 -18.93 21.19
CA ASP A 286 22.99 -20.35 21.38
C ASP A 286 23.53 -20.59 22.81
N PRO A 287 22.82 -21.37 23.66
CA PRO A 287 23.28 -21.64 25.01
C PRO A 287 24.65 -22.31 25.06
N ALA A 288 25.06 -23.03 24.01
CA ALA A 288 26.37 -23.67 23.93
C ALA A 288 27.53 -22.66 23.82
N LEU A 289 27.23 -21.41 23.42
CA LEU A 289 28.21 -20.32 23.34
C LEU A 289 28.28 -19.48 24.62
N ALA A 290 27.50 -19.81 25.65
CA ALA A 290 27.55 -19.10 26.92
C ALA A 290 28.95 -19.22 27.56
N GLY A 291 29.63 -18.08 27.74
CA GLY A 291 30.99 -18.04 28.29
C GLY A 291 32.12 -18.28 27.28
N PHE A 292 31.79 -18.50 25.99
CA PHE A 292 32.80 -18.58 24.94
C PHE A 292 33.47 -17.21 24.72
N THR A 293 34.80 -17.19 24.70
CA THR A 293 35.60 -15.98 24.44
C THR A 293 36.43 -16.18 23.18
N VAL A 294 36.27 -15.28 22.20
CA VAL A 294 37.14 -15.24 21.01
C VAL A 294 38.52 -14.72 21.45
N LYS A 295 39.57 -15.48 21.16
CA LYS A 295 40.98 -15.11 21.44
C LYS A 295 41.59 -14.32 20.30
#